data_AF-A0A2E9U4K7-F1
#
_entry.id   AF-A0A2E9U4K7-F1
#
_cell.length_a   1.000
_cell.length_b   1.000
_cell.length_c   1.000
_cell.angle_alpha   90.00
_cell.angle_beta   90.00
_cell.angle_gamma   90.00
#
_symmetry.space_group_name_H-M   'P 1'
#
loop_
_entity.id
_entity.type
_entity.pdbx_description
1 polymer ?
#
loop_
_entity_poly.entity_id
_entity_poly.type
_entity_poly.pdbx_seq_one_letter_code
_entity_poly.pdbx_strand_id
1 'polypeptide(L)'
;MLGNSIWIDAPYSTEVQNERWASRYRMLAEETNCRLKLMRCIAHEDVIRRRLKERGYKRDRGKLEDWTGFLKRESIRVPIPFGGIEIDTSNSLEESVESALSFLRE
;
A
#
# COMPACT_ATOMS: atom_id res chain seq x y z
N MET A 1 22.84 -18.46 8.41
CA MET A 1 22.31 -18.23 7.04
C MET A 1 22.34 -16.74 6.77
N LEU A 2 22.94 -16.31 5.66
CA LEU A 2 22.75 -14.95 5.14
C LEU A 2 21.43 -14.98 4.36
N GLY A 3 20.33 -14.59 5.01
CA GLY A 3 19.05 -14.38 4.33
C GLY A 3 19.02 -13.00 3.70
N ASN A 4 18.39 -12.88 2.52
CA ASN A 4 18.16 -11.58 1.89
C ASN A 4 16.80 -11.02 2.34
N SER A 5 16.75 -9.73 2.64
CA SER A 5 15.50 -8.99 2.76
C SER A 5 15.01 -8.60 1.37
N ILE A 6 13.74 -8.84 1.08
CA ILE A 6 13.12 -8.53 -0.23
C ILE A 6 12.09 -7.42 -0.04
N TRP A 7 12.14 -6.41 -0.91
CA TRP A 7 11.13 -5.37 -1.01
C TRP A 7 10.22 -5.63 -2.22
N ILE A 8 8.91 -5.59 -2.00
CA ILE A 8 7.92 -5.73 -3.07
C ILE A 8 7.04 -4.48 -3.03
N ASP A 9 7.11 -3.67 -4.09
CA ASP A 9 6.22 -2.52 -4.30
C ASP A 9 5.22 -2.86 -5.41
N ALA A 10 3.94 -2.89 -5.07
CA ALA A 10 2.87 -3.12 -6.03
C ALA A 10 1.52 -2.56 -5.53
N PRO A 11 0.60 -2.24 -6.46
CA PRO A 11 -0.70 -1.69 -6.14
C PRO A 11 -1.66 -2.80 -5.67
N TYR A 12 -1.38 -3.43 -4.53
CA TYR A 12 -2.18 -4.54 -3.98
C TYR A 12 -3.42 -4.08 -3.20
N SER A 13 -3.92 -2.85 -3.42
CA SER A 13 -4.98 -2.28 -2.58
C SER A 13 -6.24 -3.15 -2.54
N THR A 14 -6.54 -3.89 -3.62
CA THR A 14 -7.68 -4.80 -3.68
C THR A 14 -7.33 -6.24 -3.32
N GLU A 15 -6.15 -6.71 -3.70
CA GLU A 15 -5.66 -8.07 -3.51
C GLU A 15 -5.33 -8.33 -2.04
N VAL A 16 -4.82 -7.33 -1.34
CA VAL A 16 -4.51 -7.43 0.09
C VAL A 16 -5.77 -7.57 0.95
N GLN A 17 -6.94 -7.19 0.42
CA GLN A 17 -8.24 -7.43 1.06
C GLN A 17 -8.75 -8.86 0.84
N ASN A 18 -8.19 -9.58 -0.13
CA ASN A 18 -8.59 -10.95 -0.38
C ASN A 18 -7.98 -11.85 0.70
N GLU A 19 -8.81 -12.36 1.60
CA GLU A 19 -8.38 -13.21 2.72
C GLU A 19 -7.58 -14.44 2.27
N ARG A 20 -7.89 -15.01 1.10
CA ARG A 20 -7.14 -16.15 0.55
C ARG A 20 -5.75 -15.72 0.11
N TRP A 21 -5.64 -14.57 -0.56
CA TRP A 21 -4.35 -14.00 -0.95
C TRP A 21 -3.53 -13.71 0.31
N ALA A 22 -4.12 -13.01 1.27
CA ALA A 22 -3.47 -12.62 2.53
C ALA A 22 -3.00 -13.85 3.32
N SER A 23 -3.85 -14.86 3.46
CA SER A 23 -3.52 -16.12 4.15
C SER A 23 -2.38 -16.88 3.48
N ARG A 24 -2.31 -16.87 2.13
CA ARG A 24 -1.23 -17.52 1.39
C ARG A 24 0.15 -16.94 1.74
N TYR A 25 0.27 -15.61 1.81
CA TYR A 25 1.56 -14.98 2.16
C TYR A 25 1.93 -15.17 3.62
N ARG A 26 0.93 -15.23 4.52
CA ARG A 26 1.16 -15.58 5.92
C ARG A 26 1.71 -17.00 6.06
N MET A 27 1.08 -17.99 5.42
CA MET A 27 1.57 -19.38 5.44
C MET A 27 2.97 -19.48 4.84
N LEU A 28 3.23 -18.81 3.72
CA LEU A 28 4.56 -18.80 3.11
C LEU A 28 5.62 -18.25 4.08
N ALA A 29 5.32 -17.16 4.79
CA ALA A 29 6.23 -16.58 5.77
C ALA A 29 6.50 -17.53 6.94
N GLU A 30 5.49 -18.25 7.41
CA GLU A 30 5.60 -19.29 8.44
C GLU A 30 6.47 -20.46 7.94
N GLU A 31 6.22 -20.98 6.73
CA GLU A 31 6.95 -22.09 6.12
C GLU A 31 8.43 -21.78 5.84
N THR A 32 8.74 -20.55 5.45
CA THR A 32 10.12 -20.13 5.13
C THR A 32 10.85 -19.53 6.33
N ASN A 33 10.21 -19.46 7.50
CA ASN A 33 10.72 -18.77 8.70
C ASN A 33 11.14 -17.32 8.38
N CYS A 34 10.36 -16.63 7.56
CA CYS A 34 10.57 -15.24 7.20
C CYS A 34 9.63 -14.32 8.00
N ARG A 35 10.07 -13.08 8.26
CA ARG A 35 9.19 -12.04 8.80
C ARG A 35 8.50 -11.33 7.64
N LEU A 36 7.19 -11.46 7.54
CA LEU A 36 6.37 -10.69 6.61
C LEU A 36 6.02 -9.34 7.25
N LYS A 37 6.42 -8.24 6.62
CA LYS A 37 6.04 -6.89 7.00
C LYS A 37 5.23 -6.24 5.88
N LEU A 38 4.05 -5.72 6.23
CA LEU A 38 3.15 -5.08 5.29
C LEU A 38 3.04 -3.59 5.61
N MET A 39 3.35 -2.76 4.62
CA MET A 39 3.14 -1.32 4.68
C MET A 39 2.21 -0.90 3.55
N ARG A 40 1.29 0.00 3.85
CA ARG A 40 0.47 0.64 2.82
C ARG A 40 0.71 2.14 2.83
N CYS A 41 1.10 2.66 1.67
CA CYS A 41 1.09 4.10 1.44
C CYS A 41 -0.35 4.60 1.30
N ILE A 42 -0.76 5.50 2.18
CA ILE A 42 -2.03 6.23 2.08
C ILE A 42 -1.74 7.70 1.77
N ALA A 43 -2.77 8.41 1.33
CA ALA A 43 -2.76 9.86 1.23
C ALA A 43 -4.20 10.34 1.29
N HIS A 44 -4.38 11.62 1.63
CA HIS A 44 -5.67 12.29 1.51
C HIS A 44 -6.16 12.28 0.06
N GLU A 45 -7.49 12.19 -0.11
CA GLU A 45 -8.14 12.05 -1.42
C GLU A 45 -7.79 13.20 -2.38
N ASP A 46 -7.77 14.43 -1.86
CA ASP A 46 -7.39 15.64 -2.59
C ASP A 46 -5.94 15.58 -3.07
N VAL A 47 -5.02 15.08 -2.24
CA VAL A 47 -3.61 14.87 -2.59
C VAL A 47 -3.48 13.83 -3.69
N ILE A 48 -4.19 12.70 -3.59
CA ILE A 48 -4.19 11.66 -4.64
C ILE A 48 -4.71 12.23 -5.95
N ARG A 49 -5.86 12.91 -5.91
CA ARG A 49 -6.48 13.50 -7.11
C ARG A 49 -5.57 14.54 -7.75
N ARG A 50 -4.89 15.38 -6.95
CA ARG A 50 -3.88 16.34 -7.42
C ARG A 50 -2.71 15.63 -8.11
N ARG A 51 -2.09 14.64 -7.46
CA ARG A 51 -0.96 13.88 -8.00
C ARG A 51 -1.31 13.17 -9.31
N LEU A 52 -2.53 12.62 -9.43
CA LEU A 52 -2.99 11.98 -10.66
C LEU A 52 -3.13 12.99 -11.82
N LYS A 53 -3.64 14.21 -11.54
CA LYS A 53 -3.70 15.29 -12.53
C LYS A 53 -2.31 15.73 -12.98
N GLU A 54 -1.40 15.97 -12.02
CA GLU A 54 -0.03 16.42 -12.28
C GLU A 54 0.76 15.40 -13.10
N ARG A 55 0.61 14.10 -12.80
CA ARG A 55 1.29 13.03 -13.52
C ARG A 55 0.79 12.87 -14.96
N GLY A 56 -0.48 13.19 -15.23
CA GLY A 56 -1.01 13.31 -16.60
C GLY A 56 -1.06 12.01 -17.42
N TYR A 57 -1.03 10.83 -16.79
CA TYR A 57 -1.03 9.56 -17.54
C TYR A 57 -2.40 9.26 -18.15
N LYS A 58 -2.42 8.75 -19.39
CA LYS A 58 -3.66 8.41 -20.11
C LYS A 58 -4.57 7.45 -19.32
N ARG A 59 -3.99 6.50 -18.58
CA ARG A 59 -4.72 5.53 -17.75
C ARG A 59 -5.50 6.15 -16.60
N ASP A 60 -5.17 7.38 -16.20
CA ASP A 60 -5.83 8.05 -15.07
C ASP A 60 -7.05 8.88 -15.52
N ARG A 61 -7.26 9.08 -16.83
CA ARG A 61 -8.36 9.91 -17.36
C ARG A 61 -9.73 9.46 -16.87
N GLY A 62 -10.05 8.18 -17.02
CA GLY A 62 -11.34 7.65 -16.58
C GLY A 62 -11.57 7.79 -15.08
N LYS A 63 -10.51 7.75 -14.26
CA LYS A 63 -10.59 8.01 -12.81
C LYS A 63 -10.92 9.48 -12.54
N LEU A 64 -10.28 10.40 -13.26
CA LEU A 64 -10.45 11.84 -13.08
C LEU A 64 -11.81 12.34 -13.60
N GLU A 65 -12.36 11.70 -14.63
CA GLU A 65 -13.68 11.95 -15.21
C GLU A 65 -14.81 11.45 -14.30
N ASP A 66 -14.68 10.24 -13.72
CA ASP A 66 -15.64 9.66 -12.77
C ASP A 66 -14.93 9.27 -11.45
N TRP A 67 -14.64 10.29 -10.65
CA TRP A 67 -13.91 10.13 -9.39
C TRP A 67 -14.71 9.34 -8.36
N THR A 68 -16.01 9.64 -8.21
CA THR A 68 -16.88 8.93 -7.27
C THR A 68 -17.04 7.46 -7.64
N GLY A 69 -17.23 7.14 -8.91
CA GLY A 69 -17.30 5.74 -9.35
C GLY A 69 -15.96 5.03 -9.23
N PHE A 70 -14.84 5.72 -9.44
CA PHE A 70 -13.51 5.19 -9.13
C PHE A 70 -13.40 4.79 -7.65
N LEU A 71 -13.73 5.67 -6.71
CA LEU A 71 -13.65 5.37 -5.27
C LEU A 71 -14.62 4.27 -4.80
N LYS A 72 -15.77 4.11 -5.47
CA LYS A 72 -16.68 2.98 -5.21
C LYS A 72 -16.08 1.63 -5.60
N ARG A 73 -15.25 1.59 -6.64
CA ARG A 73 -14.57 0.37 -7.10
C ARG A 73 -13.26 0.12 -6.35
N GLU A 74 -12.49 1.18 -6.12
CA GLU A 74 -11.17 1.17 -5.50
C GLU A 74 -11.16 2.17 -4.34
N SER A 75 -11.63 1.73 -3.17
CA SER A 75 -11.58 2.57 -1.97
C SER A 75 -10.13 2.86 -1.58
N ILE A 76 -9.84 4.12 -1.28
CA ILE A 76 -8.53 4.55 -0.73
C ILE A 76 -8.36 4.05 0.71
N ARG A 77 -9.46 3.86 1.43
CA ARG A 77 -9.47 3.40 2.83
C ARG A 77 -10.03 1.98 2.88
N VAL A 78 -9.14 1.01 3.03
CA VAL A 78 -9.49 -0.39 3.28
C VAL A 78 -8.75 -0.88 4.52
N PRO A 79 -9.20 -1.88 5.28
CA PRO A 79 -8.42 -2.40 6.41
C PRO A 79 -7.06 -2.97 5.98
N ILE A 80 -6.02 -2.94 6.82
CA ILE A 80 -4.77 -3.66 6.53
C ILE A 80 -4.78 -4.98 7.30
N PRO A 81 -4.51 -6.13 6.66
CA PRO A 81 -4.47 -7.41 7.37
C PRO A 81 -3.20 -7.55 8.24
N PHE A 82 -3.28 -8.44 9.24
CA PHE A 82 -2.15 -8.98 10.01
C PHE A 82 -1.22 -7.96 10.69
N GLY A 83 -1.74 -6.83 11.14
CA GLY A 83 -0.95 -5.84 11.90
C GLY A 83 0.07 -5.07 11.04
N GLY A 84 -0.14 -5.01 9.72
CA GLY A 84 0.58 -4.06 8.89
C GLY A 84 0.23 -2.60 9.23
N ILE A 85 1.04 -1.67 8.74
CA ILE A 85 0.89 -0.24 9.06
C ILE A 85 0.53 0.60 7.85
N GLU A 86 -0.07 1.75 8.13
CA GLU A 86 -0.30 2.82 7.16
C GLU A 86 0.85 3.82 7.23
N ILE A 87 1.41 4.16 6.06
CA ILE A 87 2.36 5.26 5.90
C ILE A 87 1.62 6.40 5.22
N ASP A 88 1.39 7.49 5.94
CA ASP A 88 0.78 8.68 5.35
C ASP A 88 1.81 9.43 4.50
N THR A 89 1.56 9.42 3.20
CA THR A 89 2.39 10.09 2.18
C THR A 89 1.84 11.46 1.79
N SER A 90 0.81 11.96 2.49
CA SER A 90 0.46 13.38 2.43
C SER A 90 1.42 14.26 3.23
N ASN A 91 2.18 13.68 4.16
CA ASN A 91 3.25 14.31 4.92
C ASN A 91 4.50 14.57 4.06
N SER A 92 5.55 15.14 4.65
CA SER A 92 6.85 15.25 4.00
C SER A 92 7.46 13.87 3.71
N LEU A 93 8.33 13.79 2.71
CA LEU A 93 9.01 12.54 2.37
C LEU A 93 9.81 12.02 3.57
N GLU A 94 10.48 12.91 4.28
CA GLU A 94 11.30 12.63 5.46
C GLU A 94 10.47 11.94 6.56
N GLU A 95 9.28 12.48 6.86
CA GLU A 95 8.37 11.90 7.87
C GLU A 95 7.84 10.52 7.45
N SER A 96 7.42 10.38 6.17
CA SER A 96 6.95 9.10 5.66
C SER A 96 8.05 8.03 5.68
N VAL A 97 9.28 8.41 5.33
CA VAL A 97 10.44 7.50 5.34
C VAL A 97 10.80 7.10 6.78
N GLU A 98 10.82 8.04 7.73
CA GLU A 98 11.15 7.72 9.12
C GLU A 98 10.10 6.77 9.75
N SER A 99 8.82 6.97 9.43
CA SER A 99 7.74 6.07 9.86
C SER A 99 7.93 4.65 9.31
N ALA A 100 8.27 4.53 8.01
CA ALA A 100 8.55 3.23 7.39
C ALA A 100 9.80 2.55 8.00
N LEU A 101 10.88 3.31 8.22
CA LEU A 101 12.11 2.79 8.82
C LEU A 101 11.91 2.32 10.25
N SER A 102 11.13 3.05 11.04
CA SER A 102 10.79 2.67 12.42
C SER A 102 10.10 1.31 12.45
N PHE A 103 9.06 1.13 11.64
CA PHE A 103 8.36 -0.15 11.52
C PHE A 103 9.25 -1.28 11.02
N LEU A 104 10.18 -1.02 10.09
CA LEU A 104 11.09 -2.04 9.58
C LEU A 104 12.10 -2.53 10.62
N ARG A 105 12.45 -1.71 11.63
CA ARG A 105 13.43 -2.05 12.67
C ARG A 105 12.89 -2.92 13.81
N GLU A 106 11.56 -2.94 14.02
CA GLU A 106 10.89 -3.76 15.05
C GLU A 106 10.98 -5.29 14.80
#